data_AF-A0A2V2VPL6-F1
#
_entry.id   AF-A0A2V2VPL6-F1
#
_cell.length_a   1.000
_cell.length_b   1.000
_cell.length_c   1.000
_cell.angle_alpha   90.00
_cell.angle_beta   90.00
_cell.angle_gamma   90.00
#
_symmetry.space_group_name_H-M   'P 1'
#
loop_
_entity.id
_entity.type
_entity.pdbx_description
1 polymer ?
#
loop_
_entity_poly.entity_id
_entity_poly.type
_entity_poly.pdbx_seq_one_letter_code
_entity_poly.pdbx_strand_id
1 'polypeptide(L)'
;MTQAEFNLFVSRIRDCLMHADFGKCAMFAFLNVVFMAAIRRKLKELRPPTRRPSHRCAPDVHSQEGPTSHYFLPSVERIDKKTCINHRVLYIPEAENFPLVDGFFFMDSNPMTLVGLRMATAGGHHTTASTVRQFTECLAAYFNGWEGSSRDMSWEIIYVQHADSTPLNDWQRCDVVNSDNVSKKEGREIAAFWKEKVRQYQVSVSSREF
;
A
#
# COMPACT_ATOMS: atom_id res chain seq x y z
N MET A 1 -0.90 -19.61 -1.38
CA MET A 1 -2.23 -19.94 -1.93
C MET A 1 -2.03 -20.68 -3.23
N THR A 2 -2.60 -21.87 -3.38
CA THR A 2 -2.54 -22.64 -4.63
C THR A 2 -3.50 -22.04 -5.67
N GLN A 3 -3.33 -22.38 -6.96
CA GLN A 3 -4.24 -21.90 -8.01
C GLN A 3 -5.68 -22.37 -7.78
N ALA A 4 -5.89 -23.59 -7.24
CA ALA A 4 -7.21 -24.11 -6.93
C ALA A 4 -7.87 -23.35 -5.75
N GLU A 5 -7.08 -23.05 -4.70
CA GLU A 5 -7.53 -22.19 -3.60
C GLU A 5 -7.86 -20.77 -4.07
N PHE A 6 -7.07 -20.23 -5.00
CA PHE A 6 -7.33 -18.92 -5.60
C PHE A 6 -8.61 -18.91 -6.44
N ASN A 7 -8.82 -19.91 -7.31
CA ASN A 7 -10.05 -20.01 -8.10
C ASN A 7 -11.29 -20.15 -7.20
N LEU A 8 -11.18 -20.92 -6.10
CA LEU A 8 -12.24 -21.03 -5.10
C LEU A 8 -12.47 -19.71 -4.35
N PHE A 9 -11.40 -19.01 -4.00
CA PHE A 9 -11.44 -17.69 -3.38
C PHE A 9 -12.16 -16.68 -4.30
N VAL A 10 -11.77 -16.61 -5.56
CA VAL A 10 -12.40 -15.76 -6.60
C VAL A 10 -13.88 -16.10 -6.76
N SER A 11 -14.23 -17.39 -6.81
CA SER A 11 -15.63 -17.81 -6.89
C SER A 11 -16.46 -17.38 -5.68
N ARG A 12 -15.86 -17.31 -4.48
CA ARG A 12 -16.53 -16.92 -3.23
C ARG A 12 -16.63 -15.41 -3.04
N ILE A 13 -15.66 -14.66 -3.56
CA ILE A 13 -15.64 -13.19 -3.46
C ILE A 13 -16.23 -12.51 -4.70
N ARG A 14 -16.64 -13.24 -5.73
CA ARG A 14 -17.24 -12.67 -6.95
C ARG A 14 -18.36 -11.69 -6.64
N ASP A 15 -19.14 -11.99 -5.60
CA ASP A 15 -20.24 -11.13 -5.15
C ASP A 15 -19.75 -9.97 -4.25
N CYS A 16 -18.60 -10.13 -3.57
CA CYS A 16 -17.90 -9.07 -2.82
C CYS A 16 -17.18 -8.08 -3.74
N LEU A 17 -16.72 -8.51 -4.92
CA LEU A 17 -16.10 -7.65 -5.93
C LEU A 17 -17.09 -6.60 -6.49
N MET A 18 -18.39 -6.82 -6.27
CA MET A 18 -19.49 -5.95 -6.72
C MET A 18 -20.03 -5.02 -5.62
N HIS A 19 -19.49 -5.05 -4.40
CA HIS A 19 -19.97 -4.28 -3.24
C HIS A 19 -18.83 -3.68 -2.39
N ALA A 20 -19.17 -2.89 -1.36
CA ALA A 20 -18.26 -2.10 -0.51
C ALA A 20 -17.08 -2.88 0.14
N ASP A 21 -17.10 -4.22 0.13
CA ASP A 21 -16.05 -5.10 0.66
C ASP A 21 -14.94 -5.46 -0.36
N PHE A 22 -14.96 -4.85 -1.56
CA PHE A 22 -13.94 -5.01 -2.60
C PHE A 22 -12.52 -4.90 -2.05
N GLY A 23 -12.28 -3.99 -1.09
CA GLY A 23 -10.96 -3.72 -0.54
C GLY A 23 -10.28 -4.93 0.09
N LYS A 24 -10.91 -5.54 1.11
CA LYS A 24 -10.31 -6.67 1.85
C LYS A 24 -10.21 -7.93 1.00
N CYS A 25 -11.19 -8.20 0.14
CA CYS A 25 -11.16 -9.38 -0.75
C CYS A 25 -10.13 -9.23 -1.87
N ALA A 26 -10.01 -8.06 -2.50
CA ALA A 26 -8.98 -7.83 -3.52
C ALA A 26 -7.56 -7.94 -2.94
N MET A 27 -7.36 -7.64 -1.65
CA MET A 27 -6.06 -7.74 -0.99
C MET A 27 -5.44 -9.13 -1.07
N PHE A 28 -6.22 -10.18 -0.86
CA PHE A 28 -5.71 -11.55 -0.91
C PHE A 28 -5.30 -11.99 -2.31
N ALA A 29 -5.77 -11.33 -3.36
CA ALA A 29 -5.31 -11.63 -4.71
C ALA A 29 -3.85 -11.27 -4.93
N PHE A 30 -3.29 -10.34 -4.15
CA PHE A 30 -1.85 -10.04 -4.15
C PHE A 30 -0.99 -11.21 -3.65
N LEU A 31 -1.58 -12.23 -3.00
CA LEU A 31 -0.89 -13.48 -2.64
C LEU A 31 -0.79 -14.47 -3.82
N ASN A 32 -1.52 -14.23 -4.92
CA ASN A 32 -1.47 -15.08 -6.09
C ASN A 32 -0.39 -14.58 -7.08
N VAL A 33 0.53 -15.48 -7.44
CA VAL A 33 1.66 -15.15 -8.32
C VAL A 33 1.23 -14.75 -9.73
N VAL A 34 0.17 -15.37 -10.27
CA VAL A 34 -0.37 -15.07 -11.60
C VAL A 34 -1.04 -13.69 -11.61
N PHE A 35 -1.85 -13.40 -10.58
CA PHE A 35 -2.45 -12.08 -10.38
C PHE A 35 -1.37 -11.00 -10.26
N MET A 36 -0.36 -11.20 -9.40
CA MET A 36 0.76 -10.27 -9.26
C MET A 36 1.52 -10.04 -10.58
N ALA A 37 1.73 -11.10 -11.38
CA ALA A 37 2.35 -10.98 -12.70
C ALA A 37 1.49 -10.14 -13.67
N ALA A 38 0.16 -10.25 -13.59
CA ALA A 38 -0.76 -9.43 -14.38
C ALA A 38 -0.77 -7.96 -13.91
N ILE A 39 -0.81 -7.72 -12.61
CA ILE A 39 -0.78 -6.38 -12.00
C ILE A 39 0.49 -5.61 -12.39
N ARG A 40 1.66 -6.26 -12.29
CA ARG A 40 2.96 -5.66 -12.66
C ARG A 40 2.98 -5.10 -14.07
N ARG A 41 2.41 -5.83 -15.02
CA ARG A 41 2.34 -5.40 -16.43
C ARG A 41 1.46 -4.16 -16.64
N LYS A 42 0.63 -3.80 -15.67
CA LYS A 42 -0.33 -2.70 -15.72
C LYS A 42 0.03 -1.53 -14.81
N LEU A 43 1.01 -1.68 -13.92
CA LEU A 43 1.41 -0.61 -13.01
C LEU A 43 1.89 0.61 -13.80
N LYS A 44 1.35 1.77 -13.43
CA LYS A 44 1.71 3.06 -14.02
C LYS A 44 2.10 4.03 -12.92
N GLU A 45 3.32 4.57 -13.00
CA GLU A 45 3.75 5.64 -12.09
C GLU A 45 2.88 6.88 -12.33
N LEU A 46 2.33 7.45 -11.25
CA LEU A 46 1.64 8.73 -11.30
C LEU A 46 2.66 9.82 -11.56
N ARG A 47 2.30 10.82 -12.37
CA ARG A 47 3.24 11.88 -12.80
C ARG A 47 3.70 12.70 -11.59
N PRO A 48 4.97 12.60 -11.15
CA PRO A 48 5.42 13.33 -9.98
C PRO A 48 5.46 14.84 -10.26
N PRO A 49 5.22 15.69 -9.25
CA PRO A 49 5.25 17.14 -9.41
C PRO A 49 6.67 17.69 -9.64
N THR A 50 7.69 16.92 -9.28
CA THR A 50 9.10 17.24 -9.53
C THR A 50 9.62 16.36 -10.65
N ARG A 51 10.45 16.90 -11.55
CA ARG A 51 11.14 16.08 -12.56
C ARG A 51 12.00 15.05 -11.84
N ARG A 52 11.63 13.77 -11.99
CA ARG A 52 12.41 12.62 -11.54
C ARG A 52 12.59 11.67 -12.71
N PRO A 53 13.69 10.89 -12.74
CA PRO A 53 13.77 9.73 -13.61
C PRO A 53 12.54 8.84 -13.37
N SER A 54 12.00 8.30 -14.46
CA SER A 54 10.98 7.26 -14.40
C SER A 54 11.51 6.12 -13.54
N HIS A 55 10.68 5.66 -12.62
CA HIS A 55 11.00 4.58 -11.70
C HIS A 55 10.04 3.43 -11.99
N ARG A 56 10.57 2.21 -12.10
CA ARG A 56 9.72 1.01 -12.14
C ARG A 56 9.45 0.59 -10.70
N CYS A 57 8.22 0.20 -10.41
CA CYS A 57 7.79 -0.21 -9.08
C CYS A 57 8.69 -1.35 -8.59
N ALA A 58 9.02 -1.41 -7.29
CA ALA A 58 9.81 -2.51 -6.74
C ALA A 58 9.22 -3.90 -7.04
N PRO A 59 7.88 -4.12 -7.04
CA PRO A 59 7.28 -5.34 -7.55
C PRO A 59 7.59 -5.65 -9.02
N ASP A 60 7.87 -4.66 -9.87
CA ASP A 60 8.24 -4.85 -11.28
C ASP A 60 9.72 -5.18 -11.47
N VAL A 61 10.60 -4.66 -10.61
CA VAL A 61 12.06 -4.74 -10.77
C VAL A 61 12.67 -5.93 -10.02
N HIS A 62 12.18 -6.22 -8.80
CA HIS A 62 12.97 -6.96 -7.82
C HIS A 62 12.42 -8.33 -7.40
N SER A 63 11.34 -8.86 -8.00
CA SER A 63 11.02 -10.27 -7.75
C SER A 63 10.17 -10.92 -8.82
N GLN A 64 10.38 -12.21 -9.05
CA GLN A 64 9.41 -13.09 -9.69
C GLN A 64 8.17 -13.36 -8.81
N GLU A 65 8.11 -12.86 -7.56
CA GLU A 65 7.06 -13.27 -6.62
C GLU A 65 6.70 -12.15 -5.62
N GLY A 66 5.42 -11.76 -5.56
CA GLY A 66 4.88 -10.81 -4.58
C GLY A 66 4.85 -11.38 -3.14
N PRO A 67 3.99 -10.84 -2.25
CA PRO A 67 3.81 -11.45 -0.94
C PRO A 67 3.30 -12.90 -1.08
N THR A 68 3.75 -13.79 -0.21
CA THR A 68 3.42 -15.24 -0.23
C THR A 68 2.58 -15.70 0.94
N SER A 69 2.60 -14.93 2.01
CA SER A 69 1.80 -15.13 3.21
C SER A 69 1.17 -13.80 3.60
N HIS A 70 0.19 -13.87 4.50
CA HIS A 70 -0.42 -12.69 5.08
C HIS A 70 -0.32 -12.74 6.60
N TYR A 71 -0.42 -11.57 7.22
CA TYR A 71 -0.52 -11.42 8.66
C TYR A 71 -1.57 -10.35 8.97
N PHE A 72 -2.56 -10.70 9.78
CA PHE A 72 -3.52 -9.71 10.28
C PHE A 72 -2.84 -8.88 11.35
N LEU A 73 -2.74 -7.56 11.11
CA LEU A 73 -2.21 -6.63 12.09
C LEU A 73 -3.33 -6.28 13.08
N PRO A 74 -3.23 -6.73 14.35
CA PRO A 74 -4.22 -6.40 15.36
C PRO A 74 -4.18 -4.91 15.65
N SER A 75 -5.25 -4.31 16.18
CA SER A 75 -5.25 -2.90 16.60
C SER A 75 -4.05 -2.56 17.51
N VAL A 76 -3.54 -1.33 17.41
CA VAL A 76 -2.33 -0.89 18.15
C VAL A 76 -2.46 -1.09 19.66
N GLU A 77 -3.66 -0.93 20.21
CA GLU A 77 -4.00 -1.15 21.62
C GLU A 77 -3.84 -2.60 22.09
N ARG A 78 -3.81 -3.56 21.16
CA ARG A 78 -3.70 -5.00 21.42
C ARG A 78 -2.30 -5.54 21.13
N ILE A 79 -1.33 -4.67 20.83
CA ILE A 79 0.06 -5.07 20.59
C ILE A 79 0.77 -5.22 21.93
N ASP A 80 0.99 -6.47 22.35
CA ASP A 80 1.79 -6.75 23.55
C ASP A 80 3.29 -6.81 23.22
N LYS A 81 3.64 -7.12 21.96
CA LYS A 81 5.03 -7.29 21.53
C LYS A 81 5.23 -6.86 20.09
N LYS A 82 6.31 -6.10 19.86
CA LYS A 82 6.79 -5.73 18.53
C LYS A 82 7.37 -6.93 17.78
N THR A 83 7.13 -6.97 16.47
CA THR A 83 7.59 -8.02 15.56
C THR A 83 8.76 -7.52 14.70
N CYS A 84 9.61 -8.42 14.22
CA CYS A 84 10.61 -8.05 13.20
C CYS A 84 9.92 -7.78 11.85
N ILE A 85 10.52 -6.92 11.02
CA ILE A 85 10.06 -6.72 9.65
C ILE A 85 10.33 -8.02 8.88
N ASN A 86 9.28 -8.64 8.35
CA ASN A 86 9.40 -9.83 7.49
C ASN A 86 9.10 -9.43 6.05
N HIS A 87 9.99 -9.82 5.13
CA HIS A 87 9.77 -9.63 3.71
C HIS A 87 8.68 -10.57 3.19
N ARG A 88 7.97 -10.14 2.14
CA ARG A 88 6.96 -10.94 1.43
C ARG A 88 5.78 -11.42 2.28
N VAL A 89 5.56 -10.76 3.42
CA VAL A 89 4.34 -10.89 4.22
C VAL A 89 3.42 -9.72 3.89
N LEU A 90 2.20 -10.02 3.44
CA LEU A 90 1.13 -9.05 3.28
C LEU A 90 0.48 -8.75 4.63
N TYR A 91 0.79 -7.60 5.18
CA TYR A 91 0.19 -7.11 6.41
C TYR A 91 -1.17 -6.47 6.12
N ILE A 92 -2.22 -7.02 6.71
CA ILE A 92 -3.61 -6.57 6.54
C ILE A 92 -4.11 -6.05 7.90
N PRO A 93 -4.32 -4.73 8.07
CA PRO A 93 -4.90 -4.17 9.28
C PRO A 93 -6.29 -4.74 9.59
N GLU A 94 -6.52 -5.13 10.86
CA GLU A 94 -7.86 -5.48 11.34
C GLU A 94 -8.75 -4.24 11.49
N ALA A 95 -8.15 -3.11 11.88
CA ALA A 95 -8.84 -1.84 12.08
C ALA A 95 -9.38 -1.29 10.75
N GLU A 96 -10.66 -0.93 10.71
CA GLU A 96 -11.31 -0.37 9.51
C GLU A 96 -10.72 0.98 9.09
N ASN A 97 -10.31 1.81 10.05
CA ASN A 97 -9.77 3.14 9.81
C ASN A 97 -8.24 3.17 9.95
N PHE A 98 -7.56 2.11 9.52
CA PHE A 98 -6.10 2.08 9.53
C PHE A 98 -5.56 3.22 8.63
N PRO A 99 -4.55 3.98 9.10
CA PRO A 99 -4.11 5.16 8.39
C PRO A 99 -3.43 4.81 7.06
N LEU A 100 -3.65 5.69 6.08
CA LEU A 100 -2.97 5.79 4.78
C LEU A 100 -3.25 4.67 3.76
N VAL A 101 -3.23 3.40 4.17
CA VAL A 101 -3.27 2.22 3.29
C VAL A 101 -4.22 1.15 3.83
N ASP A 102 -4.72 0.30 2.95
CA ASP A 102 -5.61 -0.82 3.30
C ASP A 102 -4.83 -2.12 3.56
N GLY A 103 -3.58 -2.17 3.11
CA GLY A 103 -2.64 -3.25 3.36
C GLY A 103 -1.24 -2.86 2.90
N PHE A 104 -0.20 -3.56 3.35
CA PHE A 104 1.17 -3.27 2.91
C PHE A 104 2.08 -4.49 3.05
N PHE A 105 3.22 -4.48 2.37
CA PHE A 105 4.26 -5.50 2.52
C PHE A 105 5.65 -4.90 2.33
N PHE A 106 6.67 -5.63 2.78
CA PHE A 106 8.06 -5.26 2.59
C PHE A 106 8.70 -6.15 1.53
N MET A 107 9.43 -5.52 0.61
CA MET A 107 10.23 -6.17 -0.40
C MET A 107 11.69 -6.22 0.05
N ASP A 108 12.31 -7.38 -0.16
CA ASP A 108 13.75 -7.56 0.01
C ASP A 108 14.49 -6.93 -1.19
N SER A 109 14.66 -5.61 -1.12
CA SER A 109 15.33 -4.79 -2.11
C SER A 109 16.45 -3.98 -1.47
N ASN A 110 17.30 -3.33 -2.26
CA ASN A 110 18.35 -2.46 -1.76
C ASN A 110 18.22 -1.04 -2.35
N PRO A 111 17.74 -0.05 -1.58
CA PRO A 111 17.28 -0.18 -0.19
C PRO A 111 15.94 -0.92 -0.07
N MET A 112 15.67 -1.49 1.11
CA MET A 112 14.40 -2.18 1.41
C MET A 112 13.21 -1.29 1.03
N THR A 113 12.15 -1.88 0.50
CA THR A 113 10.99 -1.11 0.01
C THR A 113 9.71 -1.50 0.73
N LEU A 114 9.04 -0.52 1.35
CA LEU A 114 7.66 -0.64 1.81
C LEU A 114 6.73 -0.37 0.63
N VAL A 115 5.87 -1.33 0.32
CA VAL A 115 4.82 -1.22 -0.69
C VAL A 115 3.47 -1.18 0.00
N GLY A 116 2.82 -0.01 -0.02
CA GLY A 116 1.47 0.19 0.47
C GLY A 116 0.44 -0.03 -0.62
N LEU A 117 -0.59 -0.81 -0.32
CA LEU A 117 -1.76 -1.03 -1.16
C LEU A 117 -2.90 -0.15 -0.65
N ARG A 118 -3.39 0.73 -1.51
CA ARG A 118 -4.57 1.55 -1.20
C ARG A 118 -5.67 1.25 -2.19
N MET A 119 -6.75 0.69 -1.69
CA MET A 119 -7.95 0.38 -2.44
C MET A 119 -8.71 1.69 -2.61
N ALA A 120 -8.70 2.24 -3.81
CA ALA A 120 -9.35 3.51 -4.08
C ALA A 120 -10.75 3.27 -4.63
N THR A 121 -11.77 3.75 -3.91
CA THR A 121 -13.07 4.05 -4.52
C THR A 121 -12.93 5.32 -5.37
N ALA A 122 -13.76 5.47 -6.39
CA ALA A 122 -13.58 6.50 -7.41
C ALA A 122 -13.48 7.93 -6.81
N GLY A 123 -12.40 8.65 -7.15
CA GLY A 123 -12.11 10.01 -6.67
C GLY A 123 -10.85 10.06 -5.81
N GLY A 124 -9.93 10.98 -6.12
CA GLY A 124 -8.70 11.15 -5.34
C GLY A 124 -9.01 11.51 -3.90
N HIS A 125 -8.50 10.73 -2.94
CA HIS A 125 -8.57 11.08 -1.54
C HIS A 125 -7.34 11.90 -1.17
N HIS A 126 -7.59 13.11 -0.66
CA HIS A 126 -6.54 13.94 -0.07
C HIS A 126 -5.83 13.16 1.04
N THR A 127 -4.52 13.01 0.91
CA THR A 127 -3.67 12.50 1.98
C THR A 127 -3.22 13.70 2.79
N THR A 128 -3.34 13.64 4.12
CA THR A 128 -2.84 14.72 4.99
C THR A 128 -1.53 14.30 5.65
N ALA A 129 -0.75 15.29 6.07
CA ALA A 129 0.47 15.03 6.84
C ALA A 129 0.17 14.28 8.15
N SER A 130 -0.99 14.53 8.77
CA SER A 130 -1.43 13.81 9.97
C SER A 130 -1.69 12.33 9.70
N THR A 131 -2.31 11.96 8.57
CA THR A 131 -2.52 10.54 8.20
C THR A 131 -1.20 9.83 7.94
N VAL A 132 -0.24 10.47 7.24
CA VAL A 132 1.08 9.88 7.00
C VAL A 132 1.84 9.68 8.32
N ARG A 133 1.78 10.67 9.22
CA ARG A 133 2.38 10.57 10.56
C ARG A 133 1.80 9.40 11.36
N GLN A 134 0.47 9.31 11.44
CA GLN A 134 -0.22 8.23 12.14
C GLN A 134 0.17 6.86 11.59
N PHE A 135 0.29 6.74 10.26
CA PHE A 135 0.79 5.51 9.66
C PHE A 135 2.21 5.17 10.11
N THR A 136 3.14 6.14 10.10
CA THR A 136 4.51 5.90 10.58
C THR A 136 4.58 5.56 12.08
N GLU A 137 3.72 6.15 12.91
CA GLU A 137 3.59 5.83 14.33
C GLU A 137 3.06 4.41 14.54
N CYS A 138 2.04 4.01 13.77
CA CYS A 138 1.57 2.63 13.76
C CYS A 138 2.70 1.66 13.42
N LEU A 139 3.45 1.90 12.34
CA LEU A 139 4.58 1.05 11.97
C LEU A 139 5.65 0.98 13.07
N ALA A 140 5.94 2.11 13.73
CA ALA A 140 6.85 2.15 14.86
C ALA A 140 6.35 1.34 16.08
N ALA A 141 5.03 1.28 16.28
CA ALA A 141 4.40 0.47 17.31
C ALA A 141 4.45 -1.03 16.99
N TYR A 142 4.31 -1.44 15.73
CA TYR A 142 4.35 -2.85 15.34
C TYR A 142 5.76 -3.42 15.21
N PHE A 143 6.71 -2.65 14.67
CA PHE A 143 7.98 -3.20 14.19
C PHE A 143 9.19 -2.82 15.05
N ASN A 144 10.00 -3.81 15.38
CA ASN A 144 11.30 -3.61 16.02
C ASN A 144 12.27 -2.91 15.08
N GLY A 145 13.04 -1.96 15.61
CA GLY A 145 14.07 -1.25 14.82
C GLY A 145 13.51 -0.37 13.70
N TRP A 146 12.21 -0.05 13.72
CA TRP A 146 11.55 0.77 12.71
C TRP A 146 12.25 2.11 12.46
N GLU A 147 12.62 2.81 13.53
CA GLU A 147 13.22 4.14 13.47
C GLU A 147 14.60 4.17 12.79
N GLY A 148 15.34 3.06 12.85
CA GLY A 148 16.58 2.87 12.10
C GLY A 148 16.30 2.45 10.66
N SER A 149 15.42 1.47 10.48
CA SER A 149 15.14 0.87 9.16
C SER A 149 14.43 1.83 8.20
N SER A 150 13.58 2.71 8.71
CA SER A 150 12.75 3.62 7.90
C SER A 150 13.54 4.77 7.26
N ARG A 151 14.76 5.07 7.73
CA ARG A 151 15.56 6.21 7.25
C ARG A 151 16.03 6.05 5.81
N ASP A 152 16.47 4.85 5.45
CA ASP A 152 17.02 4.55 4.13
C ASP A 152 16.04 3.77 3.24
N MET A 153 14.89 3.38 3.79
CA MET A 153 13.84 2.62 3.10
C MET A 153 13.21 3.43 1.96
N SER A 154 12.93 2.75 0.85
CA SER A 154 12.08 3.28 -0.23
C SER A 154 10.61 3.05 0.06
N TRP A 155 9.77 4.00 -0.34
CA TRP A 155 8.33 3.96 -0.09
C TRP A 155 7.57 4.02 -1.41
N GLU A 156 6.71 3.04 -1.64
CA GLU A 156 5.87 2.96 -2.82
C GLU A 156 4.41 2.79 -2.39
N ILE A 157 3.50 3.55 -3.00
CA ILE A 157 2.06 3.43 -2.78
C ILE A 157 1.41 3.05 -4.11
N ILE A 158 0.66 1.95 -4.10
CA ILE A 158 -0.10 1.46 -5.25
C ILE A 158 -1.58 1.72 -4.97
N TYR A 159 -2.18 2.60 -5.77
CA TYR A 159 -3.62 2.83 -5.81
C TYR A 159 -4.27 1.76 -6.70
N VAL A 160 -5.08 0.90 -6.08
CA VAL A 160 -5.76 -0.22 -6.73
C VAL A 160 -7.22 0.19 -6.94
N GLN A 161 -7.63 0.29 -8.20
CA GLN A 161 -8.97 0.73 -8.61
C GLN A 161 -9.69 -0.38 -9.38
N HIS A 162 -11.01 -0.41 -9.31
CA HIS A 162 -11.79 -1.22 -10.24
C HIS A 162 -11.62 -0.70 -11.68
N ALA A 163 -11.56 -1.59 -12.67
CA ALA A 163 -11.33 -1.21 -14.06
C ALA A 163 -12.40 -0.28 -14.66
N ASP A 164 -13.62 -0.33 -14.13
CA ASP A 164 -14.70 0.56 -14.53
C ASP A 164 -14.68 1.93 -13.82
N SER A 165 -13.78 2.13 -12.85
CA SER A 165 -13.62 3.42 -12.17
C SER A 165 -12.78 4.38 -13.00
N THR A 166 -13.01 5.70 -12.81
CA THR A 166 -12.14 6.74 -13.38
C THR A 166 -10.70 6.54 -12.88
N PRO A 167 -9.72 6.30 -13.79
CA PRO A 167 -8.35 6.07 -13.38
C PRO A 167 -7.75 7.29 -12.69
N LEU A 168 -6.99 7.04 -11.63
CA LEU A 168 -6.20 8.06 -10.96
C LEU A 168 -5.01 8.43 -11.85
N ASN A 169 -5.01 9.65 -12.39
CA ASN A 169 -3.94 10.11 -13.28
C ASN A 169 -2.99 11.12 -12.60
N ASP A 170 -3.49 11.78 -11.56
CA ASP A 170 -2.77 12.85 -10.87
C ASP A 170 -2.06 12.34 -9.63
N TRP A 171 -0.88 12.91 -9.37
CA TRP A 171 -0.14 12.69 -8.13
C TRP A 171 -0.96 13.07 -6.91
N GLN A 172 -1.05 12.17 -5.93
CA GLN A 172 -1.75 12.47 -4.69
C GLN A 172 -0.86 13.33 -3.80
N ARG A 173 -1.33 14.52 -3.47
CA ARG A 173 -0.62 15.46 -2.61
C ARG A 173 -0.76 15.05 -1.14
N CYS A 174 0.21 15.49 -0.35
CA CYS A 174 0.16 15.42 1.11
C CYS A 174 -0.10 16.83 1.64
N ASP A 175 -1.33 17.07 2.09
CA ASP A 175 -1.78 18.39 2.51
C ASP A 175 -1.37 18.67 3.96
N VAL A 176 -0.80 19.86 4.18
CA VAL A 176 -0.43 20.36 5.51
C VAL A 176 -1.65 21.06 6.11
N VAL A 177 -2.50 20.27 6.77
CA VAL A 177 -3.63 20.79 7.52
C VAL A 177 -3.19 21.08 8.94
N ASN A 178 -3.60 22.22 9.49
CA ASN A 178 -3.33 22.56 10.89
C ASN A 178 -4.23 21.67 11.76
N SER A 179 -3.67 20.58 12.25
CA SER A 179 -4.34 19.64 13.16
C SER A 179 -3.65 19.65 14.51
N ASP A 180 -4.38 19.37 15.58
CA ASP A 180 -3.83 19.32 16.95
C ASP A 180 -2.70 18.29 17.10
N ASN A 181 -2.67 17.29 16.20
CA ASN A 181 -1.73 16.17 16.27
C ASN A 181 -0.39 16.43 15.53
N VAL A 182 -0.29 17.45 14.67
CA VAL A 182 0.92 17.70 13.87
C VAL A 182 1.22 19.18 13.80
N SER A 183 2.43 19.58 14.23
CA SER A 183 2.86 20.96 14.12
C SER A 183 3.00 21.39 12.65
N LYS A 184 2.84 22.68 12.33
CA LYS A 184 3.04 23.20 10.96
C LYS A 184 4.42 22.86 10.40
N LYS A 185 5.46 22.81 11.25
CA LYS A 185 6.83 22.51 10.83
C LYS A 185 6.96 21.03 10.45
N GLU A 186 6.55 20.15 11.35
CA GLU A 186 6.55 18.70 11.13
C GLU A 186 5.68 18.32 9.92
N GLY A 187 4.50 18.93 9.79
CA GLY A 187 3.62 18.68 8.65
C GLY A 187 4.26 19.04 7.31
N ARG A 188 5.08 20.10 7.26
CA ARG A 188 5.86 20.45 6.06
C ARG A 188 6.97 19.44 5.77
N GLU A 189 7.63 18.92 6.80
CA GLU A 189 8.66 17.88 6.66
C GLU A 189 8.04 16.58 6.10
N ILE A 190 6.87 16.18 6.62
CA ILE A 190 6.13 15.01 6.13
C ILE A 190 5.66 15.23 4.69
N ALA A 191 5.13 16.42 4.36
CA ALA A 191 4.71 16.72 2.99
C ALA A 191 5.89 16.74 2.01
N ALA A 192 7.07 17.21 2.45
CA ALA A 192 8.30 17.15 1.68
C ALA A 192 8.75 15.69 1.47
N PHE A 193 8.77 14.88 2.53
CA PHE A 193 9.04 13.44 2.43
C PHE A 193 8.10 12.74 1.45
N TRP A 194 6.79 12.97 1.58
CA TRP A 194 5.78 12.41 0.68
C TRP A 194 6.02 12.82 -0.78
N LYS A 195 6.31 14.11 -0.99
CA LYS A 195 6.60 14.62 -2.31
C LYS A 195 7.87 13.99 -2.86
N GLU A 196 8.94 13.87 -2.07
CA GLU A 196 10.32 13.61 -2.51
C GLU A 196 10.75 12.15 -2.52
N LYS A 197 10.25 11.36 -1.57
CA LYS A 197 10.72 10.01 -1.28
C LYS A 197 9.69 8.94 -1.58
N VAL A 198 8.39 9.26 -1.45
CA VAL A 198 7.32 8.31 -1.80
C VAL A 198 7.12 8.30 -3.30
N ARG A 199 7.08 7.11 -3.89
CA ARG A 199 6.68 6.85 -5.29
C ARG A 199 5.24 6.38 -5.30
N GLN A 200 4.48 6.80 -6.30
CA GLN A 200 3.06 6.50 -6.38
C GLN A 200 2.73 5.87 -7.72
N TYR A 201 1.93 4.81 -7.67
CA TYR A 201 1.52 4.03 -8.82
C TYR A 201 0.02 3.81 -8.80
N GLN A 202 -0.56 3.60 -9.96
CA GLN A 202 -1.94 3.16 -10.08
C GLN A 202 -2.02 1.86 -10.88
N VAL A 203 -3.02 1.06 -10.55
CA VAL A 203 -3.43 -0.09 -11.34
C VAL A 203 -4.95 -0.25 -11.31
N SER A 204 -5.50 -0.55 -12.48
CA SER A 204 -6.89 -0.92 -12.66
C SER A 204 -7.03 -2.44 -12.71
N VAL A 205 -7.89 -2.98 -11.83
CA VAL A 205 -8.17 -4.41 -11.70
C VAL A 205 -9.58 -4.71 -12.18
N SER A 206 -9.69 -5.69 -13.09
CA SER A 206 -10.98 -6.21 -13.55
C SER A 206 -11.20 -7.63 -13.06
N SER A 207 -12.47 -8.07 -13.07
CA SER A 207 -12.84 -9.47 -12.78
C SER A 207 -12.13 -10.49 -13.67
N ARG A 208 -11.59 -10.10 -14.83
CA ARG A 208 -10.86 -10.99 -15.75
C ARG A 208 -9.43 -11.32 -15.30
N GLU A 209 -8.90 -10.57 -14.33
CA GLU A 209 -7.58 -10.84 -13.76
C GLU A 209 -7.61 -11.80 -12.56
N PHE A 210 -8.81 -12.13 -12.10
CA PHE A 210 -9.08 -13.10 -11.05
C PHE A 210 -9.36 -14.48 -11.64
#